data_AF-A0A7V9NIM2-F1
#
_entry.id   AF-A0A7V9NIM2-F1
#
_cell.length_a   1.000
_cell.length_b   1.000
_cell.length_c   1.000
_cell.angle_alpha   90.00
_cell.angle_beta   90.00
_cell.angle_gamma   90.00
#
_symmetry.space_group_name_H-M   'P 1'
#
loop_
_entity.id
_entity.type
_entity.pdbx_description
1 polymer ?
#
loop_
_entity_poly.entity_id
_entity_poly.type
_entity_poly.pdbx_seq_one_letter_code
_entity_poly.pdbx_strand_id
1 'polypeptide(L)'
;MSIHDNSRQPSRRHFLRGVGVALALPWMESLPLLGQAAEVVKGNTPPLRLGILYFSNGVEPIHWWAKGSGKDMELGPALQAMLPHREDMVFLKGLYSQSALASTSPHLGRMNVLSGA
;
A
#
# COMPACT_ATOMS: atom_id res chain seq x y z
N MET A 1 25.97 26.57 53.54
CA MET A 1 25.56 26.43 52.12
C MET A 1 25.04 25.00 51.95
N SER A 2 23.73 24.76 52.12
CA SER A 2 23.15 23.41 52.05
C SER A 2 22.41 23.25 50.73
N ILE A 3 22.84 22.30 49.89
CA ILE A 3 22.23 21.99 48.59
C ILE A 3 21.24 20.85 48.85
N HIS A 4 19.94 21.11 48.72
CA HIS A 4 18.93 20.06 48.76
C HIS A 4 18.79 19.44 47.36
N ASP A 5 19.14 18.16 47.25
CA ASP A 5 18.90 17.35 46.05
C ASP A 5 17.42 17.00 45.96
N ASN A 6 16.74 17.50 44.93
CA ASN A 6 15.30 17.32 44.75
C ASN A 6 15.05 16.10 43.86
N SER A 7 15.12 14.90 44.44
CA SER A 7 14.71 13.68 43.76
C SER A 7 13.21 13.74 43.47
N ARG A 8 12.81 13.92 42.19
CA ARG A 8 11.41 13.80 41.75
C ARG A 8 10.93 12.36 41.92
N GLN A 9 10.43 12.05 43.11
CA GLN A 9 9.73 10.79 43.39
C GLN A 9 8.44 10.76 42.55
N PRO A 10 8.25 9.79 41.64
CA PRO A 10 7.01 9.67 40.89
C PRO A 10 5.86 9.42 41.87
N SER A 11 4.78 10.19 41.78
CA SER A 11 3.68 10.03 42.73
C SER A 11 3.00 8.67 42.50
N ARG A 12 2.65 7.98 43.60
CA ARG A 12 1.95 6.68 43.56
C ARG A 12 0.71 6.69 42.65
N ARG A 13 0.04 7.85 42.57
CA ARG A 13 -1.12 8.06 41.69
C ARG A 13 -0.76 7.98 40.21
N HIS A 14 0.38 8.55 39.80
CA HIS A 14 0.84 8.44 38.41
C HIS A 14 1.25 7.01 38.08
N PHE A 15 1.90 6.31 39.00
CA PHE A 15 2.26 4.90 38.84
C PHE A 15 1.02 4.02 38.62
N LEU A 16 0.01 4.12 39.50
CA LEU A 16 -1.21 3.33 39.38
C LEU A 16 -2.03 3.66 38.12
N ARG A 17 -2.02 4.92 37.67
CA ARG A 17 -2.65 5.30 36.40
C ARG A 17 -1.94 4.70 35.18
N GLY A 18 -0.61 4.64 35.20
CA GLY A 18 0.17 4.00 34.14
C GLY A 18 -0.08 2.49 34.05
N VAL A 19 -0.14 1.81 35.19
CA VAL A 19 -0.41 0.35 35.25
C VAL A 19 -1.81 0.01 34.73
N GLY A 20 -2.82 0.82 35.04
CA GLY A 20 -4.18 0.62 34.52
C GLY A 20 -4.25 0.67 32.99
N VAL A 21 -3.48 1.56 32.35
CA VAL A 21 -3.41 1.66 30.89
C VAL A 21 -2.71 0.44 30.27
N ALA A 22 -1.63 -0.04 30.89
CA ALA A 22 -0.89 -1.20 30.42
C ALA A 22 -1.70 -2.51 30.50
N LEU A 23 -2.62 -2.63 31.47
CA LEU A 23 -3.51 -3.80 31.60
C LEU A 23 -4.76 -3.72 30.72
N ALA A 24 -5.23 -2.50 30.41
CA ALA A 24 -6.44 -2.30 29.60
C ALA A 24 -6.19 -2.38 28.09
N LEU A 25 -4.95 -2.14 27.65
CA LEU A 25 -4.58 -2.26 26.25
C LEU A 25 -4.14 -3.70 25.96
N PRO A 26 -4.72 -4.39 24.95
CA PRO A 26 -4.13 -5.60 24.39
C PRO A 26 -2.66 -5.33 24.06
N TRP A 27 -1.79 -6.33 24.22
CA TRP A 27 -0.32 -6.23 24.14
C TRP A 27 0.24 -5.63 22.83
N MET A 28 -0.62 -5.23 21.89
CA MET A 28 -0.24 -4.47 20.71
C MET A 28 0.85 -5.21 19.92
N GLU A 29 0.72 -6.53 19.85
CA GLU A 29 1.62 -7.45 19.13
C GLU A 29 1.85 -7.06 17.66
N SER A 30 0.99 -6.20 17.10
CA SER A 30 1.12 -5.66 15.75
C SER A 30 2.14 -4.52 15.63
N LEU A 31 2.62 -3.97 16.75
CA LEU A 31 3.61 -2.89 16.75
C LEU A 31 4.99 -3.46 17.11
N PRO A 32 6.04 -3.17 16.31
CA PRO A 32 7.38 -3.61 16.65
C PRO A 32 7.77 -2.97 17.99
N LEU A 33 8.12 -3.80 18.97
CA LEU A 33 8.56 -3.34 20.28
C LEU A 33 9.79 -2.46 20.11
N LEU A 34 9.86 -1.33 20.82
CA LEU A 34 11.03 -0.46 20.88
C LEU A 34 12.26 -1.28 21.28
N GLY A 35 13.12 -1.61 20.31
CA GLY A 35 14.32 -2.42 20.52
C GLY A 35 14.33 -3.77 19.81
N GLN A 36 13.20 -4.24 19.27
CA GLN A 36 13.22 -5.24 18.21
C GLN A 36 13.68 -4.54 16.93
N ALA A 37 14.99 -4.55 16.70
CA ALA A 37 15.45 -4.57 15.33
C ALA A 37 14.76 -5.78 14.72
N ALA A 38 13.72 -5.56 13.91
CA ALA A 38 13.24 -6.58 13.02
C ALA A 38 14.50 -7.11 12.36
N GLU A 39 14.80 -8.41 12.53
CA GLU A 39 15.72 -9.05 11.61
C GLU A 39 15.03 -8.91 10.26
N VAL A 40 15.39 -7.83 9.56
CA VAL A 40 15.11 -7.66 8.16
C VAL A 40 15.85 -8.82 7.57
N VAL A 41 15.13 -9.92 7.34
CA VAL A 41 15.56 -10.98 6.46
C VAL A 41 15.80 -10.28 5.14
N LYS A 42 17.03 -9.80 4.95
CA LYS A 42 17.56 -9.27 3.70
C LYS A 42 17.81 -10.49 2.80
N GLY A 43 16.77 -11.25 2.53
CA GLY A 43 16.72 -12.06 1.33
C GLY A 43 16.64 -11.08 0.16
N ASN A 44 17.42 -11.32 -0.88
CA ASN A 44 17.32 -10.63 -2.18
C ASN A 44 15.98 -10.94 -2.89
N THR A 45 14.92 -11.19 -2.13
CA THR A 45 13.60 -11.56 -2.63
C THR A 45 12.91 -10.26 -3.04
N PRO A 46 12.47 -10.13 -4.31
CA PRO A 46 11.70 -8.97 -4.70
C PRO A 46 10.44 -8.86 -3.83
N PRO A 47 9.99 -7.64 -3.49
CA PRO A 47 8.78 -7.47 -2.69
C PRO A 47 7.59 -8.09 -3.42
N LEU A 48 6.81 -8.91 -2.70
CA LEU A 48 5.57 -9.46 -3.21
C LEU A 48 4.58 -8.31 -3.49
N ARG A 49 4.16 -8.19 -4.74
CA ARG A 49 3.20 -7.17 -5.19
C ARG A 49 1.95 -7.86 -5.70
N LEU A 50 0.80 -7.47 -5.18
CA LEU A 50 -0.52 -7.89 -5.64
C LEU A 50 -1.27 -6.65 -6.13
N GLY A 51 -1.66 -6.67 -7.39
CA GLY A 51 -2.56 -5.69 -7.99
C GLY A 51 -3.86 -6.36 -8.42
N ILE A 52 -5.00 -5.87 -7.91
CA ILE A 52 -6.33 -6.25 -8.36
C ILE A 52 -6.94 -5.04 -9.05
N LEU A 53 -7.20 -5.16 -10.35
CA LEU A 53 -7.68 -4.07 -11.19
C LEU A 53 -9.06 -4.43 -11.74
N TYR A 54 -10.02 -3.53 -11.54
CA TYR A 54 -11.38 -3.64 -12.06
C TYR A 54 -11.81 -2.30 -12.63
N PHE A 55 -12.27 -2.32 -13.88
CA PHE A 55 -12.87 -1.17 -14.54
C PHE A 55 -14.39 -1.37 -14.57
N SER A 56 -15.11 -0.56 -13.81
CA SER A 56 -16.58 -0.52 -13.80
C SER A 56 -17.12 0.38 -14.93
N ASN A 57 -18.34 0.89 -14.77
CA ASN A 57 -18.93 1.90 -15.65
C ASN A 57 -18.14 3.21 -15.65
N GLY A 58 -18.14 3.91 -16.78
CA GLY A 58 -17.57 5.26 -16.90
C GLY A 58 -16.16 5.33 -17.49
N VAL A 59 -15.57 4.20 -17.88
CA VAL A 59 -14.33 4.18 -18.67
C VAL A 59 -14.68 4.15 -20.14
N GLU A 60 -14.27 5.20 -20.85
CA GLU A 60 -14.42 5.31 -22.31
C GLU A 60 -13.18 4.69 -23.00
N PRO A 61 -13.27 3.47 -23.57
CA PRO A 61 -12.10 2.72 -24.02
C PRO A 61 -11.33 3.43 -25.14
N ILE A 62 -12.01 4.24 -25.97
CA ILE A 62 -11.37 4.98 -27.07
C ILE A 62 -10.40 6.06 -26.56
N HIS A 63 -10.56 6.53 -25.32
CA HIS A 63 -9.66 7.49 -24.70
C HIS A 63 -8.59 6.85 -23.81
N TRP A 64 -8.69 5.54 -23.54
CA TRP A 64 -7.82 4.79 -22.64
C TRP A 64 -6.80 3.95 -23.42
N TRP A 65 -5.73 4.58 -23.89
CA TRP A 65 -4.68 3.90 -24.65
C TRP A 65 -3.31 4.54 -24.43
N ALA A 66 -2.26 3.78 -24.72
CA ALA A 66 -0.89 4.26 -24.84
C ALA A 66 -0.24 3.71 -26.11
N LYS A 67 0.71 4.43 -26.73
CA LYS A 67 1.55 3.94 -27.84
C LYS A 67 3.02 4.24 -27.52
N GLY A 68 3.92 3.39 -28.03
CA GLY A 68 5.34 3.50 -27.71
C GLY A 68 5.66 3.17 -26.25
N SER A 69 6.80 3.64 -25.77
CA SER A 69 7.28 3.43 -24.40
C SER A 69 8.24 4.54 -23.97
N GLY A 70 8.44 4.68 -22.65
CA GLY A 70 9.38 5.64 -22.07
C GLY A 70 9.10 7.10 -22.49
N LYS A 71 10.15 7.80 -22.93
CA LYS A 71 10.09 9.20 -23.37
C LYS A 71 9.20 9.45 -24.57
N ASP A 72 9.02 8.46 -25.43
CA ASP A 72 8.22 8.61 -26.65
C ASP A 72 6.80 8.05 -26.45
N MET A 73 6.43 7.72 -25.20
CA MET A 73 5.10 7.22 -24.90
C MET A 73 4.04 8.29 -25.14
N GLU A 74 3.12 7.99 -26.06
CA GLU A 74 1.91 8.75 -26.30
C GLU A 74 0.79 8.20 -25.42
N LEU A 75 0.03 9.08 -24.79
CA LEU A 75 -1.08 8.74 -23.90
C LEU A 75 -2.40 9.32 -24.44
N GLY A 76 -3.46 8.53 -24.38
CA GLY A 76 -4.80 8.98 -24.72
C GLY A 76 -5.34 10.04 -23.76
N PRO A 77 -6.44 10.73 -24.12
CA PRO A 77 -7.00 11.83 -23.33
C PRO A 77 -7.26 11.49 -21.86
N ALA A 78 -7.70 10.26 -21.57
CA ALA A 78 -7.98 9.83 -20.20
C ALA A 78 -6.73 9.72 -19.32
N LEU A 79 -5.53 9.71 -19.92
CA LEU A 79 -4.24 9.53 -19.24
C LEU A 79 -3.35 10.77 -19.33
N GLN A 80 -3.88 11.93 -19.77
CA GLN A 80 -3.07 13.16 -19.89
C GLN A 80 -2.40 13.57 -18.58
N ALA A 81 -3.09 13.40 -17.44
CA ALA A 81 -2.54 13.70 -16.12
C ALA A 81 -1.29 12.85 -15.78
N MET A 82 -1.07 11.74 -16.49
CA MET A 82 0.05 10.82 -16.30
C MET A 82 1.27 11.15 -17.16
N LEU A 83 1.18 12.12 -18.08
CA LEU A 83 2.30 12.54 -18.93
C LEU A 83 3.60 12.85 -18.16
N PRO A 84 3.58 13.54 -17.00
CA PRO A 84 4.80 13.80 -16.22
C PRO A 84 5.51 12.54 -15.71
N HIS A 85 4.81 11.41 -15.64
CA HIS A 85 5.29 10.15 -15.08
C HIS A 85 5.45 9.04 -16.13
N ARG A 86 5.40 9.38 -17.42
CA ARG A 86 5.41 8.39 -18.52
C ARG A 86 6.66 7.52 -18.59
N GLU A 87 7.79 8.02 -18.09
CA GLU A 87 9.06 7.28 -18.03
C GLU A 87 9.10 6.29 -16.85
N ASP A 88 8.29 6.55 -15.81
CA ASP A 88 8.24 5.78 -14.57
C ASP A 88 7.07 4.78 -14.54
N MET A 89 6.37 4.59 -15.66
CA MET A 89 5.22 3.68 -15.74
C MET A 89 5.29 2.72 -16.91
N VAL A 90 4.63 1.57 -16.71
CA VAL A 90 4.43 0.55 -17.74
C VAL A 90 2.95 0.47 -18.05
N PHE A 91 2.58 0.71 -19.30
CA PHE A 91 1.21 0.54 -19.76
C PHE A 91 0.99 -0.89 -20.28
N LEU A 92 0.28 -1.71 -19.50
CA LEU A 92 -0.02 -3.09 -19.85
C LEU A 92 -1.31 -3.18 -20.67
N LYS A 93 -1.24 -3.87 -21.81
CA LYS A 93 -2.39 -4.16 -22.69
C LYS A 93 -2.72 -5.64 -22.66
N GLY A 94 -3.98 -5.97 -22.86
CA GLY A 94 -4.41 -7.37 -22.99
C GLY A 94 -4.41 -8.15 -21.68
N LEU A 95 -4.35 -7.48 -20.52
CA LEU A 95 -4.58 -8.12 -19.24
C LEU A 95 -6.10 -8.37 -19.09
N TYR A 96 -6.53 -9.62 -19.15
CA TYR A 96 -7.91 -10.06 -18.90
C TYR A 96 -7.93 -11.49 -18.33
N SER A 97 -8.94 -11.83 -17.53
CA SER A 97 -9.22 -13.21 -17.13
C SER A 97 -10.04 -13.93 -18.21
N GLN A 98 -9.53 -15.05 -18.73
CA GLN A 98 -10.23 -15.81 -19.78
C GLN A 98 -11.59 -16.35 -19.30
N SER A 99 -11.68 -16.82 -18.05
CA SER A 99 -12.94 -17.30 -17.47
C SER A 99 -14.01 -16.21 -17.41
N ALA A 100 -13.59 -14.95 -17.29
CA ALA A 100 -14.50 -13.82 -17.24
C ALA A 100 -15.13 -13.50 -18.61
N LEU A 101 -14.56 -14.01 -19.72
CA LEU A 101 -15.17 -13.97 -21.05
C LEU A 101 -16.39 -14.90 -21.19
N ALA A 102 -16.57 -15.87 -20.29
CA ALA A 102 -17.77 -16.72 -20.28
C ALA A 102 -19.04 -15.95 -19.88
N SER A 103 -18.88 -14.79 -19.23
CA SER A 103 -19.99 -13.92 -18.89
C SER A 103 -20.41 -13.07 -20.10
N THR A 104 -21.70 -13.13 -20.44
CA THR A 104 -22.29 -12.29 -21.49
C THR A 104 -22.39 -10.82 -21.08
N SER A 105 -22.27 -10.51 -19.77
CA SER A 105 -22.36 -9.15 -19.29
C SER A 105 -21.05 -8.39 -19.56
N PRO A 106 -21.09 -7.27 -20.28
CA PRO A 106 -19.91 -6.44 -20.50
C PRO A 106 -19.32 -5.85 -19.21
N HIS A 107 -20.07 -5.92 -18.10
CA HIS A 107 -19.69 -5.37 -16.80
C HIS A 107 -19.10 -6.42 -15.83
N LEU A 108 -19.40 -7.71 -16.02
CA LEU A 108 -18.98 -8.76 -15.08
C LEU A 108 -17.69 -9.49 -15.50
N GLY A 109 -17.12 -9.12 -16.66
CA GLY A 109 -16.19 -9.99 -17.39
C GLY A 109 -14.73 -9.55 -17.46
N ARG A 110 -14.32 -8.43 -16.85
CA ARG A 110 -12.95 -7.91 -17.09
C ARG A 110 -12.20 -7.52 -15.82
N MET A 111 -12.32 -8.34 -14.78
CA MET A 111 -11.44 -8.27 -13.60
C MET A 111 -10.11 -8.96 -13.88
N ASN A 112 -9.05 -8.41 -13.29
CA ASN A 112 -7.69 -8.91 -13.44
C ASN A 112 -6.92 -8.92 -12.14
N VAL A 113 -6.04 -9.92 -12.03
CA VAL A 113 -5.07 -10.05 -10.95
C VAL A 113 -3.67 -10.08 -11.56
N LEU A 114 -2.81 -9.21 -11.08
CA LEU A 114 -1.37 -9.21 -11.33
C LEU A 114 -0.67 -9.55 -10.02
N SER A 115 -0.02 -10.71 -9.94
CA SER A 115 0.72 -11.16 -8.76
C SER A 115 2.20 -11.34 -9.09
N GLY A 116 3.08 -10.90 -8.20
CA GLY A 116 4.52 -11.18 -8.23
C GLY A 116 4.95 -12.36 -7.36
N ALA A 117 3.99 -13.18 -6.88
CA ALA A 117 4.23 -14.41 -6.14
C ALA A 117 4.75 -15.54 -7.05
#